data_AF-A0A1H9ZRF7-F1
#
_entry.id   AF-A0A1H9ZRF7-F1
#
_cell.length_a   1.000
_cell.length_b   1.000
_cell.length_c   1.000
_cell.angle_alpha   90.00
_cell.angle_beta   90.00
_cell.angle_gamma   90.00
#
_symmetry.space_group_name_H-M   'P 1'
#
loop_
_entity.id
_entity.type
_entity.pdbx_description
1 polymer ?
#
loop_
_entity_poly.entity_id
_entity_poly.type
_entity_poly.pdbx_seq_one_letter_code
_entity_poly.pdbx_strand_id
1 'polypeptide(L)'
;MFDVDWMGRLAREVLRERLPALIAEACAWSVGLSDRPHHERRRGRLRATGGTNGDRIARGQALSGEEDGRLDLGDAQPGSFRDVLNAVDADGVVYADRFDREVIEPFVLATCVLAAERARVARRAEWAELLDDLGEDGRDLVGVVRAGEWEVSLRTEAEHLVLAALADVPLLEVEAEGLPLSLVRAAEAMTREAAALPPAAPPEEDPAASGAVFLARAALAGLAEPVPPAQADRVLTALLAEGIEPEELPAVLPHLPLAPGTADAVLTLLDAGR
;
A
#
# COMPACT_ATOMS: atom_id res chain seq x y z
N MET A 1 39.97 -8.48 -15.91
CA MET A 1 40.29 -9.52 -14.90
C MET A 1 38.99 -10.31 -14.71
N PHE A 2 38.99 -11.64 -14.73
CA PHE A 2 37.76 -12.42 -14.57
C PHE A 2 37.28 -12.27 -13.13
N ASP A 3 36.49 -11.24 -12.87
CA ASP A 3 35.78 -11.14 -11.62
C ASP A 3 34.64 -12.15 -11.66
N VAL A 4 34.84 -13.25 -10.94
CA VAL A 4 33.90 -14.38 -10.84
C VAL A 4 32.65 -13.85 -10.17
N ASP A 5 31.67 -13.39 -10.97
CA ASP A 5 30.36 -12.83 -10.59
C ASP A 5 30.10 -12.91 -9.08
N TRP A 6 30.81 -12.04 -8.35
CA TRP A 6 30.94 -12.22 -6.91
C TRP A 6 29.67 -11.74 -6.23
N MET A 7 28.97 -10.80 -6.87
CA MET A 7 27.63 -10.38 -6.50
C MET A 7 26.64 -11.52 -6.66
N GLY A 8 26.61 -12.23 -7.79
CA GLY A 8 25.75 -13.40 -7.94
C GLY A 8 26.09 -14.53 -6.96
N ARG A 9 27.35 -14.71 -6.57
CA ARG A 9 27.72 -15.64 -5.49
C ARG A 9 27.18 -15.18 -4.13
N LEU A 10 27.37 -13.92 -3.78
CA LEU A 10 26.86 -13.35 -2.54
C LEU A 10 25.33 -13.42 -2.47
N ALA A 11 24.63 -13.12 -3.56
CA ALA A 11 23.18 -13.21 -3.62
C ALA A 11 22.67 -14.65 -3.38
N ARG A 12 23.38 -15.68 -3.89
CA ARG A 12 23.10 -17.09 -3.58
C ARG A 12 23.37 -17.46 -2.14
N GLU A 13 24.43 -16.93 -1.54
CA GLU A 13 24.72 -17.11 -0.11
C GLU A 13 23.59 -16.54 0.74
N VAL A 14 23.15 -15.31 0.45
CA VAL A 14 22.03 -14.66 1.14
C VAL A 14 20.72 -15.42 0.89
N LEU A 15 20.47 -15.94 -0.32
CA LEU A 15 19.29 -16.76 -0.59
C LEU A 15 19.24 -18.00 0.30
N ARG A 16 20.38 -18.70 0.48
CA ARG A 16 20.46 -19.88 1.35
C ARG A 16 20.19 -19.54 2.81
N GLU A 17 20.70 -18.41 3.29
CA GLU A 17 20.40 -17.91 4.64
C GLU A 17 18.90 -17.59 4.80
N ARG A 18 18.28 -17.06 3.75
CA ARG A 18 16.88 -16.66 3.73
C ARG A 18 15.91 -17.79 3.34
N LEU A 19 16.40 -19.00 3.07
CA LEU A 19 15.58 -20.12 2.62
C LEU A 19 14.37 -20.40 3.55
N PRO A 20 14.50 -20.43 4.88
CA PRO A 20 13.34 -20.62 5.76
C PRO A 20 12.27 -19.53 5.58
N ALA A 21 12.69 -18.28 5.33
CA ALA A 21 11.77 -17.18 5.07
C ALA A 21 11.09 -17.33 3.69
N LEU A 22 11.81 -17.82 2.67
CA LEU A 22 11.22 -18.10 1.35
C LEU A 22 10.15 -19.19 1.44
N ILE A 23 10.43 -20.27 2.17
CA ILE A 23 9.45 -21.33 2.40
C ILE A 23 8.24 -20.79 3.17
N ALA A 24 8.45 -19.99 4.21
CA ALA A 24 7.36 -19.37 4.96
C ALA A 24 6.48 -18.47 4.08
N GLU A 25 7.07 -17.64 3.21
CA GLU A 25 6.31 -16.82 2.26
C GLU A 25 5.53 -17.67 1.25
N ALA A 26 6.12 -18.77 0.78
CA ALA A 26 5.43 -19.71 -0.12
C ALA A 26 4.23 -20.38 0.56
N CYS A 27 4.39 -20.84 1.81
CA CYS A 27 3.30 -21.38 2.60
C CYS A 27 2.22 -20.32 2.87
N ALA A 28 2.61 -19.09 3.23
CA ALA A 28 1.67 -18.00 3.50
C ALA A 28 0.86 -17.60 2.26
N TRP A 29 1.50 -17.60 1.09
CA TRP A 29 0.84 -17.33 -0.19
C TRP A 29 -0.19 -18.41 -0.55
N SER A 30 0.07 -19.67 -0.20
CA SER A 30 -0.85 -20.76 -0.51
C SER A 30 -2.12 -20.74 0.34
N VAL A 31 -2.16 -20.01 1.46
CA VAL A 31 -3.29 -19.96 2.38
C VAL A 31 -4.57 -19.52 1.65
N GLY A 32 -5.59 -20.39 1.70
CA GLY A 32 -6.91 -20.14 1.12
C GLY A 32 -7.01 -20.55 -0.35
N LEU A 33 -5.96 -21.14 -0.95
CA LEU A 33 -6.05 -21.74 -2.29
C LEU A 33 -7.00 -22.93 -2.30
N SER A 34 -7.10 -23.68 -1.21
CA SER A 34 -8.07 -24.76 -1.04
C SER A 34 -9.53 -24.27 -1.09
N ASP A 35 -9.80 -23.06 -0.60
CA ASP A 35 -11.14 -22.46 -0.63
C ASP A 35 -11.50 -21.82 -1.98
N ARG A 36 -10.53 -21.67 -2.90
CA ARG A 36 -10.79 -21.03 -4.20
C ARG A 36 -11.62 -21.93 -5.12
N PRO A 37 -12.52 -21.35 -5.95
CA PRO A 37 -13.26 -22.10 -6.94
C PRO A 37 -12.30 -22.76 -7.95
N HIS A 38 -12.52 -24.04 -8.22
CA HIS A 38 -11.72 -24.78 -9.18
C HIS A 38 -12.18 -24.52 -10.62
N HIS A 39 -11.21 -24.27 -11.48
CA HIS A 39 -11.40 -24.06 -12.91
C HIS A 39 -10.54 -25.03 -13.71
N GLU A 40 -11.02 -25.42 -14.89
CA GLU A 40 -10.31 -26.31 -15.80
C GLU A 40 -10.46 -25.79 -17.23
N ARG A 41 -9.37 -25.79 -18.01
CA ARG A 41 -9.46 -25.56 -19.45
C ARG A 41 -9.70 -26.88 -20.17
N ARG A 42 -10.76 -26.90 -20.98
CA ARG A 42 -11.03 -28.01 -21.90
C ARG A 42 -11.31 -27.48 -23.29
N ARG A 43 -10.55 -27.95 -24.27
CA ARG A 43 -10.60 -27.54 -25.67
C ARG A 43 -10.47 -26.03 -25.80
N GLY A 44 -9.52 -25.44 -25.07
CA GLY A 44 -9.24 -24.01 -25.05
C GLY A 44 -10.27 -23.15 -24.30
N ARG A 45 -11.31 -23.74 -23.71
CA ARG A 45 -12.35 -23.01 -22.96
C ARG A 45 -12.20 -23.25 -21.46
N LEU A 46 -12.06 -22.17 -20.71
CA LEU A 46 -12.05 -22.18 -19.26
C LEU A 46 -13.47 -22.43 -18.72
N ARG A 47 -13.61 -23.36 -17.76
CA ARG A 47 -14.88 -23.66 -17.10
C ARG A 47 -14.69 -23.86 -15.61
N ALA A 48 -15.55 -23.25 -14.81
CA ALA A 48 -15.68 -23.60 -13.40
C ALA A 48 -16.26 -25.02 -13.27
N THR A 49 -15.70 -25.83 -12.37
CA THR A 49 -16.17 -27.20 -12.14
C THR A 49 -17.30 -27.30 -11.12
N GLY A 50 -17.70 -26.17 -10.50
CA GLY A 50 -18.82 -26.10 -9.55
C GLY A 50 -18.47 -26.44 -8.10
N GLY A 51 -17.19 -26.52 -7.75
CA GLY A 51 -16.69 -26.73 -6.38
C GLY A 51 -15.35 -26.02 -6.18
N THR A 52 -14.76 -26.17 -4.99
CA THR A 52 -13.44 -25.59 -4.69
C THR A 52 -12.28 -26.51 -5.06
N ASN A 53 -11.05 -26.01 -4.96
CA ASN A 53 -9.86 -26.84 -5.06
C ASN A 53 -9.84 -27.89 -3.94
N GLY A 54 -10.11 -27.49 -2.70
CA GLY A 54 -10.16 -28.38 -1.53
C GLY A 54 -11.21 -29.49 -1.66
N ASP A 55 -12.35 -29.19 -2.27
CA ASP A 55 -13.37 -30.15 -2.65
C ASP A 55 -12.81 -31.28 -3.53
N ARG A 56 -11.97 -30.95 -4.52
CA ARG A 56 -11.36 -31.93 -5.42
C ARG A 56 -10.25 -32.72 -4.74
N ILE A 57 -9.41 -32.03 -3.98
CA ILE A 57 -8.37 -32.64 -3.13
C ILE A 57 -8.98 -33.71 -2.23
N ALA A 58 -10.07 -33.39 -1.53
CA ALA A 58 -10.77 -34.34 -0.66
C ALA A 58 -11.32 -35.57 -1.39
N ARG A 59 -11.56 -35.47 -2.69
CA ARG A 59 -12.00 -36.57 -3.57
C ARG A 59 -10.84 -37.28 -4.27
N GLY A 60 -9.58 -36.92 -3.97
CA GLY A 60 -8.39 -37.45 -4.62
C GLY A 60 -8.29 -37.11 -6.10
N GLN A 61 -8.92 -36.01 -6.53
CA GLN A 61 -8.95 -35.59 -7.93
C GLN A 61 -7.85 -34.55 -8.19
N ALA A 62 -7.15 -34.70 -9.31
CA ALA A 62 -6.17 -33.72 -9.75
C ALA A 62 -6.82 -32.34 -9.97
N LEU A 63 -6.06 -31.30 -9.66
CA LEU A 63 -6.41 -29.90 -9.91
C LEU A 63 -5.92 -29.42 -11.28
N SER A 64 -4.80 -29.98 -11.74
CA SER A 64 -4.29 -29.73 -13.08
C SER A 64 -5.17 -30.36 -14.16
N GLY A 65 -5.42 -29.59 -15.23
CA GLY A 65 -6.02 -30.08 -16.47
C GLY A 65 -4.96 -30.57 -17.46
N GLU A 66 -5.37 -31.27 -18.52
CA GLU A 66 -4.46 -31.77 -19.56
C GLU A 66 -3.79 -30.66 -20.38
N GLU A 67 -4.36 -29.45 -20.40
CA GLU A 67 -3.96 -28.35 -21.30
C GLU A 67 -3.07 -27.28 -20.66
N ASP A 68 -3.06 -27.13 -19.33
CA ASP A 68 -2.55 -25.92 -18.67
C ASP A 68 -1.27 -26.11 -17.85
N GLY A 69 -0.95 -27.33 -17.42
CA GLY A 69 0.20 -27.58 -16.52
C GLY A 69 1.54 -27.17 -17.15
N ARG A 70 2.42 -26.57 -16.34
CA ARG A 70 3.78 -26.27 -16.80
C ARG A 70 4.58 -27.57 -16.92
N LEU A 71 5.19 -27.80 -18.09
CA LEU A 71 5.92 -29.04 -18.38
C LEU A 71 7.13 -29.27 -17.47
N ASP A 72 7.77 -28.20 -16.99
CA ASP A 72 8.95 -28.25 -16.12
C ASP A 72 8.61 -28.63 -14.67
N LEU A 73 7.35 -28.46 -14.23
CA LEU A 73 6.89 -28.92 -12.93
C LEU A 73 6.69 -30.44 -12.88
N GLY A 74 6.44 -31.08 -14.02
CA GLY A 74 6.22 -32.52 -14.13
C GLY A 74 4.92 -33.00 -13.49
N ASP A 75 4.80 -34.33 -13.35
CA ASP A 75 3.62 -34.97 -12.79
C ASP A 75 3.46 -34.66 -11.29
N ALA A 76 2.23 -34.34 -10.89
CA ALA A 76 1.89 -34.01 -9.50
C ALA A 76 0.99 -35.07 -8.87
N GLN A 77 1.17 -35.27 -7.56
CA GLN A 77 0.21 -36.05 -6.77
C GLN A 77 -1.05 -35.20 -6.53
N PRO A 78 -2.27 -35.74 -6.72
CA PRO A 78 -3.49 -34.99 -6.50
C PRO A 78 -3.52 -34.29 -5.12
N GLY A 79 -3.70 -32.98 -5.14
CA GLY A 79 -3.73 -32.13 -3.96
C GLY A 79 -2.40 -31.83 -3.27
N SER A 80 -1.27 -32.16 -3.90
CA SER A 80 0.02 -31.62 -3.47
C SER A 80 0.17 -30.14 -3.85
N PHE A 81 1.16 -29.46 -3.26
CA PHE A 81 1.50 -28.09 -3.64
C PHE A 81 1.80 -27.97 -5.15
N ARG A 82 2.52 -28.93 -5.74
CA ARG A 82 2.78 -28.99 -7.18
C ARG A 82 1.50 -29.11 -8.01
N ASP A 83 0.52 -29.88 -7.57
CA ASP A 83 -0.76 -30.03 -8.30
C ASP A 83 -1.50 -28.69 -8.37
N VAL A 84 -1.47 -27.91 -7.28
CA VAL A 84 -2.02 -26.55 -7.27
C VAL A 84 -1.26 -25.63 -8.20
N LEU A 85 0.07 -25.66 -8.20
CA LEU A 85 0.88 -24.83 -9.10
C LEU A 85 0.57 -25.10 -10.57
N ASN A 86 0.22 -26.34 -10.93
CA ASN A 86 -0.20 -26.74 -12.27
C ASN A 86 -1.68 -26.42 -12.59
N ALA A 87 -2.47 -25.96 -11.63
CA ALA A 87 -3.86 -25.59 -11.84
C ALA A 87 -4.01 -24.15 -12.33
N VAL A 88 -5.20 -23.82 -12.85
CA VAL A 88 -5.55 -22.47 -13.31
C VAL A 88 -6.57 -21.80 -12.38
N ASP A 89 -6.52 -20.48 -12.33
CA ASP A 89 -7.51 -19.68 -11.63
C ASP A 89 -8.72 -19.29 -12.53
N ALA A 90 -9.58 -18.42 -12.00
CA ALA A 90 -10.78 -17.94 -12.69
C ALA A 90 -10.50 -17.10 -13.94
N ASP A 91 -9.31 -16.50 -14.03
CA ASP A 91 -8.85 -15.74 -15.20
C ASP A 91 -8.14 -16.66 -16.21
N GLY A 92 -7.94 -17.93 -15.84
CA GLY A 92 -7.26 -18.94 -16.64
C GLY A 92 -5.74 -18.81 -16.58
N VAL A 93 -5.21 -18.12 -15.57
CA VAL A 93 -3.78 -17.99 -15.31
C VAL A 93 -3.32 -19.17 -14.46
N VAL A 94 -2.18 -19.75 -14.81
CA VAL A 94 -1.58 -20.86 -14.06
C VAL A 94 -1.08 -20.35 -12.71
N TYR A 95 -1.37 -21.07 -11.63
CA TYR A 95 -0.95 -20.65 -10.29
C TYR A 95 0.57 -20.54 -10.15
N ALA A 96 1.35 -21.35 -10.88
CA ALA A 96 2.80 -21.20 -10.97
C ALA A 96 3.24 -19.80 -11.44
N ASP A 97 2.59 -19.24 -12.47
CA ASP A 97 2.93 -17.91 -12.98
C ASP A 97 2.57 -16.80 -11.98
N ARG A 98 1.49 -17.00 -11.21
CA ARG A 98 1.14 -16.10 -10.11
C ARG A 98 2.11 -16.24 -8.96
N PHE A 99 2.48 -17.46 -8.59
CA PHE A 99 3.45 -17.75 -7.55
C PHE A 99 4.80 -17.09 -7.86
N ASP A 100 5.26 -17.19 -9.10
CA ASP A 100 6.50 -16.54 -9.52
C ASP A 100 6.43 -15.03 -9.33
N ARG A 101 5.37 -14.40 -9.84
CA ARG A 101 5.19 -12.93 -9.78
C ARG A 101 4.94 -12.39 -8.38
N GLU A 102 4.14 -13.11 -7.59
CA GLU A 102 3.66 -12.65 -6.29
C GLU A 102 4.62 -13.02 -5.15
N VAL A 103 5.45 -14.06 -5.32
CA VAL A 103 6.37 -14.57 -4.28
C VAL A 103 7.83 -14.56 -4.75
N ILE A 104 8.17 -15.30 -5.80
CA ILE A 104 9.57 -15.55 -6.19
C ILE A 104 10.26 -14.24 -6.62
N GLU A 105 9.69 -13.52 -7.57
CA GLU A 105 10.25 -12.27 -8.09
C GLU A 105 10.51 -11.21 -7.00
N PRO A 106 9.53 -10.83 -6.15
CA PRO A 106 9.75 -9.83 -5.11
C PRO A 106 10.72 -10.34 -4.03
N PHE A 107 10.65 -11.62 -3.65
CA PHE A 107 11.54 -12.17 -2.63
C PHE A 107 13.00 -12.18 -3.09
N VAL A 108 13.24 -12.59 -4.34
CA VAL A 108 14.56 -12.63 -4.95
C VAL A 108 15.12 -11.22 -5.12
N LEU A 109 14.32 -10.26 -5.57
CA LEU A 109 14.76 -8.86 -5.64
C LEU A 109 15.20 -8.35 -4.26
N ALA A 110 14.38 -8.56 -3.22
CA ALA A 110 14.74 -8.17 -1.85
C ALA A 110 16.01 -8.88 -1.35
N THR A 111 16.24 -10.13 -1.78
CA THR A 111 17.45 -10.91 -1.46
C THR A 111 18.69 -10.29 -2.10
N CYS A 112 18.60 -9.93 -3.38
CA CYS A 112 19.69 -9.27 -4.10
C CYS A 112 19.99 -7.88 -3.54
N VAL A 113 18.96 -7.11 -3.15
CA VAL A 113 19.15 -5.81 -2.48
C VAL A 113 19.87 -5.98 -1.14
N LEU A 114 19.48 -6.97 -0.33
CA LEU A 114 20.18 -7.26 0.93
C LEU A 114 21.65 -7.68 0.69
N ALA A 115 21.92 -8.46 -0.37
CA ALA A 115 23.28 -8.78 -0.78
C ALA A 115 24.07 -7.53 -1.19
N ALA A 116 23.48 -6.62 -1.96
CA ALA A 116 24.07 -5.34 -2.34
C ALA A 116 24.36 -4.45 -1.11
N GLU A 117 23.46 -4.40 -0.13
CA GLU A 117 23.68 -3.69 1.13
C GLU A 117 24.89 -4.24 1.90
N ARG A 118 25.00 -5.57 2.00
CA ARG A 118 26.15 -6.23 2.63
C ARG A 118 27.44 -5.95 1.86
N ALA A 119 27.39 -6.04 0.52
CA ALA A 119 28.51 -5.77 -0.36
C ALA A 119 29.05 -4.34 -0.18
N ARG A 120 28.14 -3.35 -0.17
CA ARG A 120 28.47 -1.93 0.04
C ARG A 120 29.23 -1.70 1.34
N VAL A 121 28.96 -2.48 2.39
CA VAL A 121 29.65 -2.34 3.68
C VAL A 121 30.95 -3.14 3.73
N ALA A 122 30.95 -4.38 3.27
CA ALA A 122 32.04 -5.33 3.46
C ALA A 122 33.11 -5.31 2.35
N ARG A 123 32.76 -4.85 1.14
CA ARG A 123 33.60 -4.86 -0.08
C ARG A 123 33.56 -3.50 -0.79
N ARG A 124 33.90 -2.43 -0.07
CA ARG A 124 33.70 -1.05 -0.53
C ARG A 124 34.42 -0.72 -1.84
N ALA A 125 35.64 -1.25 -2.03
CA ALA A 125 36.43 -0.95 -3.23
C ALA A 125 35.85 -1.67 -4.45
N GLU A 126 35.60 -2.97 -4.32
CA GLU A 126 35.01 -3.81 -5.36
C GLU A 126 33.58 -3.36 -5.70
N TRP A 127 32.83 -2.89 -4.70
CA TRP A 127 31.51 -2.28 -4.90
C TRP A 127 31.59 -0.99 -5.71
N ALA A 128 32.59 -0.12 -5.46
CA ALA A 128 32.76 1.10 -6.22
C ALA A 128 33.15 0.83 -7.68
N GLU A 129 34.03 -0.15 -7.91
CA GLU A 129 34.38 -0.61 -9.27
C GLU A 129 33.15 -1.18 -10.00
N LEU A 130 32.37 -2.02 -9.32
CA LEU A 130 31.14 -2.57 -9.87
C LEU A 130 30.13 -1.49 -10.27
N LEU A 131 29.97 -0.46 -9.43
CA LEU A 131 29.10 0.67 -9.74
C LEU A 131 29.55 1.44 -10.97
N ASP A 132 30.86 1.65 -11.13
CA ASP A 132 31.44 2.29 -12.32
C ASP A 132 31.20 1.44 -13.58
N ASP A 133 31.41 0.13 -13.48
CA ASP A 133 31.15 -0.82 -14.57
C ASP A 133 29.67 -0.85 -15.01
N LEU A 134 28.75 -0.69 -14.06
CA LEU A 134 27.30 -0.64 -14.32
C LEU A 134 26.81 0.76 -14.73
N GLY A 135 27.63 1.80 -14.53
CA GLY A 135 27.23 3.20 -14.75
C GLY A 135 26.25 3.74 -13.70
N GLU A 136 26.24 3.17 -12.50
CA GLU A 136 25.30 3.48 -11.43
C GLU A 136 25.96 4.28 -10.28
N ASP A 137 25.20 5.12 -9.58
CA ASP A 137 25.73 5.96 -8.48
C ASP A 137 25.63 5.31 -7.08
N GLY A 138 24.97 4.15 -7.00
CA GLY A 138 24.81 3.37 -5.77
C GLY A 138 23.81 3.91 -4.75
N ARG A 139 23.04 4.97 -5.08
CA ARG A 139 21.97 5.50 -4.21
C ARG A 139 20.70 4.67 -4.30
N ASP A 140 20.38 4.17 -5.50
CA ASP A 140 19.28 3.25 -5.73
C ASP A 140 19.81 1.81 -5.88
N LEU A 141 19.77 1.05 -4.79
CA LEU A 141 20.20 -0.35 -4.81
C LEU A 141 19.28 -1.23 -5.64
N VAL A 142 18.00 -0.87 -5.80
CA VAL A 142 17.08 -1.62 -6.68
C VAL A 142 17.51 -1.41 -8.12
N GLY A 143 17.77 -0.16 -8.53
CA GLY A 143 18.33 0.19 -9.83
C GLY A 143 19.61 -0.58 -10.14
N VAL A 144 20.57 -0.58 -9.20
CA VAL A 144 21.83 -1.34 -9.34
C VAL A 144 21.58 -2.83 -9.51
N VAL A 145 20.68 -3.42 -8.73
CA VAL A 145 20.33 -4.84 -8.87
C VAL A 145 19.75 -5.16 -10.24
N ARG A 146 18.83 -4.31 -10.72
CA ARG A 146 18.23 -4.45 -12.06
C ARG A 146 19.26 -4.29 -13.17
N ALA A 147 20.18 -3.34 -13.06
CA ALA A 147 21.26 -3.14 -14.02
C ALA A 147 22.21 -4.35 -14.11
N GLY A 148 22.46 -5.02 -12.97
CA GLY A 148 23.26 -6.24 -12.91
C GLY A 148 22.51 -7.52 -13.29
N GLU A 149 21.17 -7.48 -13.46
CA GLU A 149 20.29 -8.60 -13.77
C GLU A 149 20.43 -9.83 -12.84
N TRP A 150 20.99 -9.66 -11.63
CA TRP A 150 21.30 -10.77 -10.74
C TRP A 150 20.04 -11.52 -10.28
N GLU A 151 18.89 -10.86 -10.23
CA GLU A 151 17.63 -11.49 -9.88
C GLU A 151 17.21 -12.55 -10.90
N VAL A 152 17.55 -12.40 -12.18
CA VAL A 152 17.08 -13.30 -13.25
C VAL A 152 17.60 -14.72 -13.01
N SER A 153 18.89 -14.84 -12.74
CA SER A 153 19.51 -16.14 -12.45
C SER A 153 19.06 -16.73 -11.10
N LEU A 154 18.76 -15.87 -10.13
CA LEU A 154 18.43 -16.30 -8.77
C LEU A 154 16.97 -16.77 -8.63
N ARG A 155 16.07 -16.32 -9.50
CA ARG A 155 14.67 -16.78 -9.56
C ARG A 155 14.56 -18.30 -9.75
N THR A 156 15.23 -18.85 -10.74
CA THR A 156 15.20 -20.30 -11.00
C THR A 156 15.76 -21.10 -9.83
N GLU A 157 16.81 -20.61 -9.15
CA GLU A 157 17.34 -21.28 -7.95
C GLU A 157 16.35 -21.22 -6.79
N ALA A 158 15.69 -20.08 -6.58
CA ALA A 158 14.66 -19.93 -5.54
C ALA A 158 13.44 -20.82 -5.79
N GLU A 159 12.92 -20.87 -7.02
CA GLU A 159 11.82 -21.74 -7.42
C GLU A 159 12.16 -23.22 -7.15
N HIS A 160 13.33 -23.68 -7.61
CA HIS A 160 13.77 -25.06 -7.35
C HIS A 160 13.90 -25.38 -5.86
N LEU A 161 14.37 -24.44 -5.04
CA LEU A 161 14.47 -24.63 -3.60
C LEU A 161 13.08 -24.77 -2.94
N VAL A 162 12.10 -23.98 -3.37
CA VAL A 162 10.71 -24.11 -2.91
C VAL A 162 10.13 -25.47 -3.34
N LEU A 163 10.28 -25.83 -4.62
CA LEU A 163 9.77 -27.10 -5.13
C LEU A 163 10.42 -28.29 -4.42
N ALA A 164 11.73 -28.22 -4.14
CA ALA A 164 12.41 -29.26 -3.38
C ALA A 164 11.88 -29.43 -1.96
N ALA A 165 11.36 -28.36 -1.35
CA ALA A 165 10.82 -28.39 0.01
C ALA A 165 9.33 -28.75 0.06
N LEU A 166 8.53 -28.25 -0.89
CA LEU A 166 7.06 -28.24 -0.76
C LEU A 166 6.32 -29.02 -1.85
N ALA A 167 6.93 -29.31 -3.01
CA ALA A 167 6.17 -29.74 -4.19
C ALA A 167 5.25 -30.95 -3.97
N ASP A 168 5.71 -31.93 -3.20
CA ASP A 168 4.98 -33.16 -2.93
C ASP A 168 4.26 -33.15 -1.56
N VAL A 169 4.32 -32.02 -0.83
CA VAL A 169 3.60 -31.83 0.44
C VAL A 169 2.12 -31.57 0.17
N PRO A 170 1.18 -32.17 0.93
CA PRO A 170 -0.25 -31.89 0.78
C PRO A 170 -0.56 -30.41 0.97
N LEU A 171 -1.37 -29.82 0.09
CA LEU A 171 -1.70 -28.38 0.14
C LEU A 171 -2.20 -27.95 1.51
N LEU A 172 -3.09 -28.73 2.14
CA LEU A 172 -3.67 -28.39 3.44
C LEU A 172 -2.60 -28.30 4.55
N GLU A 173 -1.53 -29.08 4.48
CA GLU A 173 -0.41 -28.98 5.42
C GLU A 173 0.41 -27.72 5.17
N VAL A 174 0.65 -27.38 3.89
CA VAL A 174 1.34 -26.14 3.49
C VAL A 174 0.55 -24.90 3.93
N GLU A 175 -0.77 -24.88 3.73
CA GLU A 175 -1.65 -23.80 4.20
C GLU A 175 -1.64 -23.68 5.73
N ALA A 176 -1.65 -24.79 6.45
CA ALA A 176 -1.62 -24.78 7.91
C ALA A 176 -0.32 -24.15 8.45
N GLU A 177 0.83 -24.48 7.86
CA GLU A 177 2.13 -23.87 8.20
C GLU A 177 2.17 -22.37 7.86
N GLY A 178 1.54 -21.96 6.77
CA GLY A 178 1.53 -20.58 6.28
C GLY A 178 0.59 -19.62 7.03
N LEU A 179 -0.41 -20.15 7.72
CA LEU A 179 -1.48 -19.36 8.35
C LEU A 179 -0.98 -18.23 9.26
N PRO A 180 0.01 -18.43 10.16
CA PRO A 180 0.49 -17.37 11.04
C PRO A 180 1.05 -16.17 10.27
N LEU A 181 1.88 -16.41 9.25
CA LEU A 181 2.48 -15.34 8.45
C LEU A 181 1.44 -14.64 7.56
N SER A 182 0.51 -15.41 6.97
CA SER A 182 -0.59 -14.87 6.16
C SER A 182 -1.44 -13.84 6.94
N LEU A 183 -1.77 -14.15 8.20
CA LEU A 183 -2.52 -13.22 9.07
C LEU A 183 -1.73 -11.95 9.39
N VAL A 184 -0.42 -12.06 9.64
CA VAL A 184 0.45 -10.89 9.86
C VAL A 184 0.47 -10.00 8.62
N ARG A 185 0.64 -10.58 7.43
CA ARG A 185 0.63 -9.83 6.16
C ARG A 185 -0.71 -9.15 5.89
N ALA A 186 -1.82 -9.81 6.19
CA ALA A 186 -3.14 -9.22 6.08
C ALA A 186 -3.29 -8.01 7.02
N ALA A 187 -2.86 -8.12 8.28
CA ALA A 187 -2.90 -7.02 9.24
C ALA A 187 -1.99 -5.84 8.81
N GLU A 188 -0.79 -6.13 8.28
CA GLU A 188 0.11 -5.11 7.74
C GLU A 188 -0.50 -4.38 6.54
N ALA A 189 -1.14 -5.11 5.62
CA ALA A 189 -1.83 -4.54 4.47
C ALA A 189 -2.97 -3.62 4.89
N MET A 190 -3.84 -4.07 5.80
CA MET A 190 -4.92 -3.27 6.37
C MET A 190 -4.39 -1.98 7.04
N THR A 191 -3.29 -2.09 7.78
CA THR A 191 -2.66 -0.93 8.43
C THR A 191 -2.12 0.06 7.40
N ARG A 192 -1.50 -0.44 6.33
CA ARG A 192 -0.96 0.40 5.24
C ARG A 192 -2.07 1.09 4.45
N GLU A 193 -3.16 0.38 4.16
CA GLU A 193 -4.35 0.95 3.51
C GLU A 193 -4.98 2.05 4.37
N ALA A 194 -5.12 1.82 5.68
CA ALA A 194 -5.63 2.82 6.62
C ALA A 194 -4.74 4.07 6.68
N ALA A 195 -3.42 3.90 6.64
CA ALA A 195 -2.46 5.00 6.64
C ALA A 195 -2.43 5.78 5.32
N ALA A 196 -2.86 5.19 4.20
CA ALA A 196 -2.85 5.81 2.88
C ALA A 196 -4.02 6.78 2.64
N LEU A 197 -5.04 6.81 3.52
CA LEU A 197 -6.12 7.79 3.42
C LEU A 197 -5.59 9.20 3.71
N PRO A 198 -5.75 10.16 2.77
CA PRO A 198 -5.38 11.54 3.04
C PRO A 198 -6.22 12.07 4.20
N PRO A 199 -5.66 12.94 5.07
CA PRO A 199 -6.43 13.55 6.13
C PRO A 199 -7.65 14.25 5.53
N ALA A 200 -8.83 14.00 6.11
CA ALA A 200 -10.05 14.66 5.70
C ALA A 200 -9.83 16.18 5.72
N ALA A 201 -10.24 16.87 4.65
CA ALA A 201 -10.22 18.31 4.63
C ALA A 201 -10.98 18.82 5.87
N PRO A 202 -10.46 19.82 6.60
CA PRO A 202 -11.21 20.41 7.70
C PRO A 202 -12.56 20.88 7.15
N PRO A 203 -13.67 20.66 7.89
CA PRO A 203 -14.97 21.18 7.48
C PRO A 203 -14.86 22.69 7.28
N GLU A 204 -15.46 23.24 6.22
CA GLU A 204 -15.54 24.68 6.03
C GLU A 204 -16.17 25.31 7.29
N GLU A 205 -15.41 26.20 7.95
CA GLU A 205 -15.90 26.91 9.12
C GLU A 205 -17.03 27.86 8.68
N ASP A 206 -18.22 27.71 9.28
CA ASP A 206 -19.31 28.67 9.09
C ASP A 206 -18.90 30.01 9.70
N PRO A 207 -18.71 31.09 8.92
CA PRO A 207 -18.30 32.38 9.44
C PRO A 207 -19.30 32.94 10.45
N ALA A 208 -20.58 32.57 10.37
CA ALA A 208 -21.61 32.97 11.32
C ALA A 208 -21.49 32.27 12.67
N ALA A 209 -20.73 31.16 12.75
CA ALA A 209 -20.40 30.45 13.98
C ALA A 209 -19.07 30.90 14.61
N SER A 210 -18.40 31.91 14.03
CA SER A 210 -17.17 32.47 14.59
C SER A 210 -17.41 33.11 15.96
N GLY A 211 -16.44 32.94 16.87
CA GLY A 211 -16.44 33.59 18.18
C GLY A 211 -16.55 35.12 18.10
N ALA A 212 -16.00 35.72 17.03
CA ALA A 212 -16.09 37.16 16.80
C ALA A 212 -17.54 37.61 16.52
N VAL A 213 -18.30 36.85 15.73
CA VAL A 213 -19.73 37.15 15.47
C VAL A 213 -20.56 36.96 16.74
N PHE A 214 -20.24 35.96 17.56
CA PHE A 214 -20.90 35.76 18.85
C PHE A 214 -20.69 36.94 19.80
N LEU A 215 -19.43 37.37 19.99
CA LEU A 215 -19.08 38.51 20.83
C LEU A 215 -19.71 39.81 20.31
N ALA A 216 -19.66 40.03 18.99
CA ALA A 216 -20.26 41.20 18.38
C ALA A 216 -21.79 41.25 18.53
N ARG A 217 -22.49 40.11 18.48
CA ARG A 217 -23.93 40.06 18.79
C ARG A 217 -24.20 40.34 20.27
N ALA A 218 -23.38 39.81 21.17
CA ALA A 218 -23.49 40.08 22.60
C ALA A 218 -23.31 41.58 22.91
N ALA A 219 -22.35 42.24 22.25
CA ALA A 219 -22.09 43.67 22.39
C ALA A 219 -23.30 44.55 22.00
N LEU A 220 -24.15 44.09 21.08
CA LEU A 220 -25.32 44.84 20.59
C LEU A 220 -26.64 44.49 21.29
N ALA A 221 -26.66 43.50 22.18
CA ALA A 221 -27.88 43.00 22.82
C ALA A 221 -28.67 44.06 23.63
N GLY A 222 -28.05 45.18 23.99
CA GLY A 222 -28.69 46.31 24.66
C GLY A 222 -29.24 47.40 23.73
N LEU A 223 -29.11 47.26 22.41
CA LEU A 223 -29.58 48.23 21.42
C LEU A 223 -30.90 47.77 20.79
N ALA A 224 -31.66 48.74 20.26
CA ALA A 224 -32.88 48.43 19.55
C ALA A 224 -32.55 47.78 18.20
N GLU A 225 -33.12 46.59 17.94
CA GLU A 225 -32.93 45.87 16.68
C GLU A 225 -34.06 46.17 15.69
N PRO A 226 -33.76 46.45 14.40
CA PRO A 226 -32.43 46.58 13.82
C PRO A 226 -31.76 47.93 14.18
N VAL A 227 -30.45 47.92 14.45
CA VAL A 227 -29.75 49.11 14.94
C VAL A 227 -29.66 50.19 13.84
N PRO A 228 -30.19 51.41 14.05
CA PRO A 228 -30.26 52.44 13.02
C PRO A 228 -28.90 53.16 12.82
N PRO A 229 -28.66 53.79 11.65
CA PRO A 229 -27.38 54.44 11.35
C PRO A 229 -27.02 55.58 12.32
N ALA A 230 -28.03 56.24 12.90
CA ALA A 230 -27.84 57.28 13.91
C ALA A 230 -27.14 56.78 15.19
N GLN A 231 -27.05 55.46 15.38
CA GLN A 231 -26.36 54.82 16.51
C GLN A 231 -25.03 54.17 16.12
N ALA A 232 -24.52 54.39 14.90
CA ALA A 232 -23.27 53.80 14.40
C ALA A 232 -22.06 54.05 15.32
N ASP A 233 -21.96 55.22 15.94
CA ASP A 233 -20.92 55.55 16.93
C ASP A 233 -20.98 54.67 18.18
N ARG A 234 -22.20 54.36 18.64
CA ARG A 234 -22.43 53.45 19.79
C ARG A 234 -22.14 52.00 19.43
N VAL A 235 -22.44 51.59 18.19
CA VAL A 235 -22.11 50.27 17.67
C VAL A 235 -20.59 50.10 17.61
N LEU A 236 -19.87 51.05 17.00
CA LEU A 236 -18.41 51.00 16.92
C LEU A 236 -17.76 50.94 18.31
N THR A 237 -18.23 51.79 19.23
CA THR A 237 -17.73 51.81 20.62
C THR A 237 -17.99 50.48 21.33
N ALA A 238 -19.19 49.90 21.17
CA ALA A 238 -19.54 48.63 21.80
C ALA A 238 -18.71 47.45 21.26
N LEU A 239 -18.48 47.40 19.94
CA LEU A 239 -17.70 46.35 19.30
C LEU A 239 -16.22 46.40 19.71
N LEU A 240 -15.62 47.60 19.74
CA LEU A 240 -14.24 47.77 20.20
C LEU A 240 -14.09 47.47 21.71
N ALA A 241 -15.11 47.81 22.52
CA ALA A 241 -15.10 47.53 23.96
C ALA A 241 -15.16 46.02 24.26
N GLU A 242 -15.84 45.25 23.42
CA GLU A 242 -15.89 43.77 23.50
C GLU A 242 -14.64 43.11 22.90
N GLY A 243 -13.68 43.90 22.42
CA GLY A 243 -12.38 43.43 21.94
C GLY A 243 -12.37 42.97 20.48
N ILE A 244 -13.38 43.33 19.68
CA ILE A 244 -13.35 43.07 18.23
C ILE A 244 -12.33 44.00 17.58
N GLU A 245 -11.38 43.44 16.83
CA GLU A 245 -10.34 44.23 16.18
C GLU A 245 -10.92 45.05 15.01
N PRO A 246 -10.43 46.28 14.75
CA PRO A 246 -10.88 47.11 13.63
C PRO A 246 -10.88 46.39 12.28
N GLU A 247 -9.89 45.52 12.06
CA GLU A 247 -9.70 44.75 10.83
C GLU A 247 -10.74 43.63 10.66
N GLU A 248 -11.35 43.16 11.76
CA GLU A 248 -12.36 42.11 11.77
C GLU A 248 -13.78 42.64 11.48
N LEU A 249 -14.00 43.94 11.71
CA LEU A 249 -15.32 44.57 11.55
C LEU A 249 -15.95 44.36 10.15
N PRO A 250 -15.24 44.49 9.02
CA PRO A 250 -15.82 44.24 7.70
C PRO A 250 -16.38 42.82 7.53
N ALA A 251 -15.77 41.83 8.20
CA ALA A 251 -16.22 40.44 8.15
C ALA A 251 -17.38 40.17 9.11
N VAL A 252 -17.45 40.88 10.24
CA VAL A 252 -18.46 40.66 11.29
C VAL A 252 -19.76 41.42 11.05
N LEU A 253 -19.69 42.67 10.58
CA LEU A 253 -20.86 43.56 10.39
C LEU A 253 -22.01 42.96 9.55
N PRO A 254 -21.76 42.18 8.47
CA PRO A 254 -22.82 41.54 7.68
C PRO A 254 -23.68 40.54 8.47
N HIS A 255 -23.19 40.06 9.62
CA HIS A 255 -23.85 39.04 10.45
C HIS A 255 -24.61 39.62 11.66
N LEU A 256 -24.63 40.95 11.81
CA LEU A 256 -25.25 41.67 12.92
C LEU A 256 -26.65 42.21 12.54
N PRO A 257 -27.55 42.42 13.53
CA PRO A 257 -28.92 42.92 13.29
C PRO A 257 -28.92 44.44 13.04
N LEU A 258 -28.30 44.86 11.93
CA LEU A 258 -28.13 46.27 11.56
C LEU A 258 -29.20 46.72 10.56
N ALA A 259 -29.69 47.94 10.71
CA ALA A 259 -30.53 48.55 9.68
C ALA A 259 -29.69 48.89 8.42
N PRO A 260 -30.29 48.99 7.23
CA PRO A 260 -29.58 49.36 6.02
C PRO A 260 -28.78 50.67 6.19
N GLY A 261 -27.52 50.66 5.76
CA GLY A 261 -26.59 51.79 5.85
C GLY A 261 -25.89 51.96 7.21
N THR A 262 -26.24 51.19 8.24
CA THR A 262 -25.54 51.25 9.54
C THR A 262 -24.14 50.66 9.46
N ALA A 263 -23.95 49.55 8.74
CA ALA A 263 -22.62 48.94 8.57
C ALA A 263 -21.64 49.90 7.86
N ASP A 264 -22.08 50.54 6.78
CA ASP A 264 -21.27 51.53 6.06
C ASP A 264 -20.96 52.75 6.92
N ALA A 265 -21.91 53.20 7.74
CA ALA A 265 -21.70 54.30 8.69
C ALA A 265 -20.65 53.95 9.76
N VAL A 266 -20.64 52.71 10.26
CA VAL A 266 -19.63 52.22 11.22
C VAL A 266 -18.24 52.20 10.57
N LEU A 267 -18.13 51.67 9.35
CA LEU A 267 -16.85 51.64 8.62
C LEU A 267 -16.35 53.06 8.31
N THR A 268 -17.25 53.97 7.94
CA THR A 268 -16.90 55.38 7.69
C THR A 268 -16.38 56.07 8.96
N LEU A 269 -16.97 55.79 10.13
CA LEU A 269 -16.49 56.31 11.41
C LEU A 269 -15.14 55.74 11.81
N LEU A 270 -14.91 54.45 11.53
CA LEU A 270 -13.64 53.78 11.77
C LEU A 270 -12.51 54.41 10.92
N ASP A 271 -12.80 54.69 9.65
CA ASP A 271 -11.84 55.34 8.73
C ASP A 271 -11.57 56.79 9.10
N ALA A 272 -12.56 57.52 9.65
CA ALA A 272 -12.40 58.90 10.09
C ALA A 272 -11.62 59.05 11.42
N GLY A 273 -11.51 57.97 12.20
CA GLY A 273 -10.77 57.91 13.46
C GLY A 273 -9.34 57.40 13.36
N ARG A 274 -8.89 57.01 12.15
CA ARG A 274 -7.50 56.67 11.83
C ARG A 274 -6.71 57.90 11.38
#